data_AF-A0A969H5W8-F1
#
_entry.id   AF-A0A969H5W8-F1
#
_cell.length_a   1.000
_cell.length_b   1.000
_cell.length_c   1.000
_cell.angle_alpha   90.00
_cell.angle_beta   90.00
_cell.angle_gamma   90.00
#
_symmetry.space_group_name_H-M   'P 1'
#
loop_
_entity.id
_entity.type
_entity.pdbx_description
1 polymer ?
#
loop_
_entity_poly.entity_id
_entity_poly.type
_entity_poly.pdbx_seq_one_letter_code
_entity_poly.pdbx_strand_id
1 'polypeptide(L)'
;MSLSPLVLTPVDFKINYGKELEAEIEHLTILIQQQTSLTQTFNPRWLAVKLLEGEADIVAQVERVPGGAQLIAQARQGSARIETIYGDSVDIAVADARYGFIHGLTRQVMDKSQTNRYTLTDRIDRVVTNRVLGLPLFLLVMYIMFKLVVDVSAPTWIGWMGSSAGR
;
A
#
# COMPACT_ATOMS: atom_id res chain seq x y z
N MET A 1 31.01 1.84 19.32
CA MET A 1 29.60 1.62 19.68
C MET A 1 29.11 0.46 18.83
N SER A 2 29.19 -0.76 19.37
CA SER A 2 28.89 -2.00 18.66
C SER A 2 27.38 -2.16 18.54
N LEU A 3 26.84 -2.11 17.33
CA LEU A 3 25.44 -2.42 17.10
C LEU A 3 25.28 -3.94 17.24
N SER A 4 24.70 -4.37 18.36
CA SER A 4 24.30 -5.76 18.57
C SER A 4 23.42 -6.20 17.39
N PRO A 5 23.67 -7.37 16.77
CA PRO A 5 22.82 -7.86 15.70
C PRO A 5 21.41 -8.04 16.26
N LEU A 6 20.41 -7.48 15.56
CA LEU A 6 19.00 -7.68 15.86
C LEU A 6 18.71 -9.18 15.72
N VAL A 7 18.73 -9.90 16.83
CA VAL A 7 18.20 -11.26 16.91
C VAL A 7 16.68 -11.11 16.81
N LEU A 8 16.15 -11.26 15.60
CA LEU A 8 14.71 -11.38 15.39
C LEU A 8 14.28 -12.71 16.01
N THR A 9 13.85 -12.66 17.26
CA THR A 9 13.12 -13.79 17.84
C THR A 9 11.86 -14.00 17.01
N PRO A 10 11.48 -15.25 16.67
CA PRO A 10 10.24 -15.50 15.96
C PRO A 10 9.09 -15.08 16.86
N VAL A 11 8.52 -13.91 16.58
CA VAL A 11 7.29 -13.45 17.20
C VAL A 11 6.16 -14.28 16.61
N ASP A 12 5.40 -14.98 17.44
CA ASP A 12 4.16 -15.65 17.04
C ASP A 12 3.11 -14.59 16.69
N PHE A 13 3.21 -14.08 15.46
CA PHE A 13 2.34 -13.03 14.95
C PHE A 13 1.05 -13.64 14.41
N LYS A 14 -0.08 -13.25 15.00
CA LYS A 14 -1.42 -13.67 14.57
C LYS A 14 -2.31 -12.46 14.35
N ILE A 15 -2.90 -12.38 13.16
CA ILE A 15 -3.99 -11.45 12.87
C ILE A 15 -5.27 -12.04 13.44
N ASN A 16 -6.04 -11.21 14.15
CA ASN A 16 -7.37 -11.54 14.65
C ASN A 16 -8.39 -11.17 13.57
N TYR A 17 -9.16 -12.16 13.10
CA TYR A 17 -10.13 -12.02 12.02
C TYR A 17 -11.56 -11.73 12.50
N GLY A 18 -11.75 -11.47 13.78
CA GLY A 18 -13.06 -11.28 14.40
C GLY A 18 -13.61 -12.57 15.00
N LYS A 19 -14.48 -12.41 16.00
CA LYS A 19 -14.92 -13.51 16.89
C LYS A 19 -15.46 -14.72 16.14
N GLU A 20 -16.37 -14.50 15.19
CA GLU A 20 -17.05 -15.60 14.50
C GLU A 20 -16.09 -16.34 13.56
N LEU A 21 -15.24 -15.61 12.82
CA LEU A 21 -14.23 -16.24 11.97
C LEU A 21 -13.16 -16.97 12.78
N GLU A 22 -12.70 -16.39 13.90
CA GLU A 22 -11.75 -17.04 14.80
C GLU A 22 -12.29 -18.34 15.38
N ALA A 23 -13.59 -18.40 15.71
CA ALA A 23 -14.23 -19.62 16.21
C ALA A 23 -14.19 -20.76 15.17
N GLU A 24 -14.50 -20.45 13.91
CA GLU A 24 -14.42 -21.43 12.82
C GLU A 24 -12.96 -21.84 12.52
N ILE A 25 -12.03 -20.87 12.53
CA ILE A 25 -10.60 -21.14 12.36
C ILE A 25 -10.09 -22.06 13.47
N GLU A 26 -10.43 -21.79 14.73
CA GLU A 26 -10.02 -22.60 15.87
C GLU A 26 -10.59 -24.01 15.79
N HIS A 27 -11.87 -24.14 15.46
CA HIS A 27 -12.52 -25.43 15.27
C HIS A 27 -11.83 -26.29 14.20
N LEU A 28 -11.60 -25.73 13.01
CA LEU A 28 -10.88 -26.44 11.94
C LEU A 28 -9.42 -26.71 12.32
N THR A 29 -8.77 -25.80 13.03
CA THR A 29 -7.39 -25.98 13.50
C THR A 29 -7.26 -27.23 14.38
N ILE A 30 -8.21 -27.44 15.31
CA ILE A 30 -8.24 -28.62 16.17
C ILE A 30 -8.40 -29.91 15.35
N LEU A 31 -9.26 -29.91 14.34
CA LEU A 31 -9.46 -31.07 13.46
C LEU A 31 -8.22 -31.37 12.63
N ILE A 32 -7.59 -30.34 12.06
CA ILE A 32 -6.35 -30.47 11.28
C ILE A 32 -5.21 -30.99 12.16
N GLN A 33 -5.13 -30.56 13.42
CA GLN A 33 -4.12 -31.03 14.36
C GLN A 33 -4.20 -32.54 14.64
N GLN A 34 -5.38 -33.16 14.48
CA GLN A 34 -5.56 -34.60 14.62
C GLN A 34 -5.06 -35.38 13.40
N GLN A 35 -4.76 -34.71 12.29
CA GLN A 35 -4.28 -35.32 11.05
C GLN A 35 -2.78 -35.07 10.86
N THR A 36 -1.95 -36.03 11.31
CA THR A 36 -0.49 -35.96 11.24
C THR A 36 0.05 -35.66 9.84
N SER A 37 -0.60 -36.20 8.79
CA SER A 37 -0.22 -35.94 7.40
C SER A 37 -0.34 -34.47 7.01
N LEU A 38 -1.34 -33.76 7.53
CA LEU A 38 -1.55 -32.34 7.25
C LEU A 38 -0.62 -31.45 8.08
N THR A 39 -0.40 -31.79 9.36
CA THR A 39 0.45 -30.99 10.26
C THR A 39 1.94 -31.08 9.93
N GLN A 40 2.37 -32.13 9.23
CA GLN A 40 3.74 -32.25 8.72
C GLN A 40 4.01 -31.33 7.51
N THR A 41 2.98 -30.98 6.75
CA THR A 41 3.11 -30.18 5.53
C THR A 41 2.70 -28.72 5.74
N PHE A 42 1.66 -28.48 6.55
CA PHE A 42 1.04 -27.17 6.70
C PHE A 42 0.98 -26.72 8.15
N ASN A 43 1.08 -25.41 8.34
CA ASN A 43 0.67 -24.80 9.59
C ASN A 43 -0.87 -24.98 9.75
N PRO A 44 -1.35 -25.54 10.87
CA PRO A 44 -2.77 -25.86 11.02
C PRO A 44 -3.72 -24.66 10.91
N ARG A 45 -3.34 -23.52 11.51
CA ARG A 45 -4.15 -22.30 11.47
C ARG A 45 -4.20 -21.73 10.05
N TRP A 46 -3.06 -21.71 9.37
CA TRP A 46 -3.00 -21.24 7.98
C TRP A 46 -3.87 -22.11 7.07
N LEU A 47 -3.81 -23.43 7.22
CA LEU A 47 -4.62 -24.36 6.44
C LEU A 47 -6.12 -24.18 6.74
N ALA A 48 -6.51 -23.98 8.00
CA ALA A 48 -7.88 -23.68 8.38
C ALA A 48 -8.41 -22.42 7.66
N VAL A 49 -7.65 -21.33 7.66
CA VAL A 49 -8.01 -20.10 6.95
C VAL A 49 -8.17 -20.37 5.45
N LYS A 50 -7.22 -21.08 4.82
CA LYS A 50 -7.27 -21.38 3.39
C LYS A 50 -8.43 -22.29 2.97
N LEU A 51 -8.81 -23.23 3.83
CA LEU A 51 -9.98 -24.07 3.60
C LEU A 51 -11.28 -23.28 3.73
N LEU A 52 -11.36 -22.32 4.66
CA LEU A 52 -12.51 -21.42 4.77
C LEU A 52 -12.61 -20.43 3.60
N GLU A 53 -11.48 -19.94 3.09
CA GLU A 53 -11.40 -19.14 1.85
C GLU A 53 -11.77 -19.97 0.59
N GLY A 54 -11.79 -21.31 0.68
CA GLY A 54 -12.16 -22.18 -0.44
C GLY A 54 -11.09 -22.30 -1.53
N GLU A 55 -9.81 -22.08 -1.21
CA GLU A 55 -8.73 -22.06 -2.19
C GLU A 55 -8.58 -23.41 -2.93
N ALA A 56 -8.80 -23.40 -4.25
CA ALA A 56 -8.96 -24.62 -5.06
C ALA A 56 -7.75 -25.57 -4.96
N ASP A 57 -6.52 -25.05 -5.00
CA ASP A 57 -5.30 -25.84 -4.93
C ASP A 57 -5.12 -26.51 -3.56
N ILE A 58 -5.55 -25.83 -2.49
CA ILE A 58 -5.49 -26.34 -1.12
C ILE A 58 -6.56 -27.40 -0.90
N VAL A 59 -7.79 -27.15 -1.39
CA VAL A 59 -8.88 -28.13 -1.36
C VAL A 59 -8.46 -29.41 -2.09
N ALA A 60 -7.87 -29.30 -3.28
CA ALA A 60 -7.41 -30.45 -4.06
C ALA A 60 -6.26 -31.22 -3.38
N GLN A 61 -5.41 -30.55 -2.59
CA GLN A 61 -4.37 -31.20 -1.80
C GLN A 61 -4.94 -31.94 -0.60
N VAL A 62 -5.86 -31.31 0.14
CA VAL A 62 -6.50 -31.90 1.32
C VAL A 62 -7.39 -33.08 0.94
N GLU A 63 -8.08 -33.02 -0.20
CA GLU A 63 -8.97 -34.09 -0.68
C GLU A 63 -8.23 -35.43 -0.88
N ARG A 64 -6.93 -35.40 -1.17
CA ARG A 64 -6.09 -36.60 -1.35
C ARG A 64 -5.71 -37.29 -0.03
N VAL A 65 -6.00 -36.66 1.11
CA VAL A 65 -5.63 -37.16 2.44
C VAL A 65 -6.81 -37.90 3.09
N PRO A 66 -6.59 -38.98 3.85
CA PRO A 66 -7.65 -39.63 4.60
C PRO A 66 -8.40 -38.65 5.52
N GLY A 67 -9.73 -38.62 5.40
CA GLY A 67 -10.59 -37.67 6.15
C GLY A 67 -10.62 -36.26 5.58
N GLY A 68 -9.90 -35.98 4.48
CA GLY A 68 -9.86 -34.66 3.85
C GLY A 68 -11.21 -34.18 3.34
N ALA A 69 -12.00 -35.07 2.71
CA ALA A 69 -13.35 -34.73 2.22
C ALA A 69 -14.28 -34.26 3.35
N GLN A 70 -14.22 -34.88 4.53
CA GLN A 70 -15.01 -34.47 5.69
C GLN A 70 -14.55 -33.12 6.22
N LEU A 71 -13.23 -32.88 6.27
CA LEU A 71 -12.67 -31.60 6.67
C LEU A 71 -13.10 -30.46 5.71
N ILE A 72 -13.05 -30.71 4.40
CA ILE A 72 -13.50 -29.76 3.37
C ILE A 72 -14.99 -29.46 3.52
N ALA A 73 -15.82 -30.49 3.80
CA ALA A 73 -17.25 -30.28 4.02
C ALA A 73 -17.54 -29.41 5.25
N GLN A 74 -16.79 -29.62 6.35
CA GLN A 74 -16.89 -28.78 7.54
C GLN A 74 -16.44 -27.34 7.27
N ALA A 75 -15.35 -27.16 6.53
CA ALA A 75 -14.90 -25.83 6.14
C ALA A 75 -15.95 -25.10 5.31
N ARG A 76 -16.53 -25.74 4.29
CA ARG A 76 -17.63 -25.17 3.48
C ARG A 76 -18.84 -24.78 4.32
N GLN A 77 -19.21 -25.60 5.31
CA GLN A 77 -20.31 -25.28 6.21
C GLN A 77 -19.99 -24.08 7.10
N GLY A 78 -18.75 -23.98 7.59
CA GLY A 78 -18.23 -22.82 8.31
C GLY A 78 -18.28 -21.56 7.44
N SER A 79 -17.77 -21.62 6.22
CA SER A 79 -17.79 -20.49 5.27
C SER A 79 -19.20 -19.99 5.01
N ALA A 80 -20.17 -20.89 4.77
CA ALA A 80 -21.57 -20.51 4.56
C ALA A 80 -22.20 -19.83 5.80
N ARG A 81 -21.84 -20.27 7.02
CA ARG A 81 -22.28 -19.59 8.26
C ARG A 81 -21.71 -18.18 8.35
N ILE A 82 -20.43 -18.02 8.07
CA ILE A 82 -19.73 -16.74 8.10
C ILE A 82 -20.33 -15.79 7.04
N GLU A 83 -20.54 -16.26 5.83
CA GLU A 83 -21.19 -15.51 4.76
C GLU A 83 -22.58 -15.00 5.16
N THR A 84 -23.33 -15.82 5.90
CA THR A 84 -24.65 -15.42 6.42
C THR A 84 -24.54 -14.32 7.49
N ILE A 85 -23.48 -14.32 8.29
CA ILE A 85 -23.27 -13.35 9.38
C ILE A 85 -22.73 -12.02 8.86
N TYR A 86 -21.71 -12.06 8.00
CA TYR A 86 -21.01 -10.88 7.51
C TYR A 86 -21.62 -10.30 6.24
N GLY A 87 -22.36 -11.09 5.46
CA GLY A 87 -22.93 -10.67 4.17
C GLY A 87 -21.93 -10.70 3.02
N ASP A 88 -20.66 -10.97 3.30
CA ASP A 88 -19.56 -11.08 2.34
C ASP A 88 -18.93 -12.47 2.39
N SER A 89 -18.24 -12.85 1.32
CA SER A 89 -17.46 -14.09 1.26
C SER A 89 -16.29 -14.09 2.24
N VAL A 90 -15.89 -15.29 2.69
CA VAL A 90 -14.82 -15.42 3.69
C VAL A 90 -13.51 -14.78 3.24
N ASP A 91 -13.16 -14.89 1.96
CA ASP A 91 -11.94 -14.29 1.40
C ASP A 91 -11.95 -12.76 1.52
N ILE A 92 -13.11 -12.12 1.33
CA ILE A 92 -13.30 -10.68 1.52
C ILE A 92 -13.15 -10.33 3.00
N ALA A 93 -13.84 -11.03 3.90
CA ALA A 93 -13.76 -10.78 5.34
C ALA A 93 -12.32 -10.93 5.89
N VAL A 94 -11.58 -11.93 5.40
CA VAL A 94 -10.16 -12.12 5.73
C VAL A 94 -9.30 -10.99 5.18
N ALA A 95 -9.53 -10.57 3.94
CA ALA A 95 -8.81 -9.46 3.33
C ALA A 95 -9.03 -8.15 4.12
N ASP A 96 -10.27 -7.85 4.47
CA ASP A 96 -10.63 -6.66 5.25
C ASP A 96 -9.93 -6.62 6.60
N ALA A 97 -9.86 -7.75 7.32
CA ALA A 97 -9.12 -7.84 8.57
C ALA A 97 -7.61 -7.61 8.37
N ARG A 98 -7.01 -8.16 7.31
CA ARG A 98 -5.59 -7.95 6.98
C ARG A 98 -5.30 -6.48 6.64
N TYR A 99 -6.12 -5.88 5.79
CA TYR A 99 -5.98 -4.47 5.41
C TYR A 99 -6.26 -3.54 6.59
N GLY A 100 -7.23 -3.87 7.43
CA GLY A 100 -7.51 -3.15 8.68
C GLY A 100 -6.30 -3.16 9.61
N PHE A 101 -5.66 -4.32 9.78
CA PHE A 101 -4.42 -4.45 10.56
C PHE A 101 -3.28 -3.61 9.95
N ILE A 102 -3.03 -3.74 8.64
CA ILE A 102 -1.98 -2.98 7.94
C ILE A 102 -2.24 -1.47 8.05
N HIS A 103 -3.49 -1.03 7.89
CA HIS A 103 -3.85 0.38 8.03
C HIS A 103 -3.62 0.90 9.45
N GLY A 104 -3.98 0.10 10.46
CA GLY A 104 -3.68 0.41 11.86
C GLY A 104 -2.18 0.53 12.12
N LEU A 105 -1.40 -0.44 11.65
CA LEU A 105 0.05 -0.46 11.82
C LEU A 105 0.73 0.71 11.10
N THR A 106 0.39 0.93 9.82
CA THR A 106 0.92 2.05 9.02
C THR A 106 0.63 3.38 9.68
N ARG A 107 -0.56 3.59 10.26
CA ARG A 107 -0.88 4.81 11.02
C ARG A 107 -0.03 5.00 12.28
N GLN A 108 0.42 3.92 12.92
CA GLN A 108 1.26 3.97 14.12
C GLN A 108 2.73 4.26 13.79
N VAL A 109 3.24 3.69 12.68
CA VAL A 109 4.67 3.82 12.31
C VAL A 109 4.94 5.00 11.39
N MET A 110 3.94 5.48 10.66
CA MET A 110 4.07 6.60 9.74
C MET A 110 3.81 7.92 10.47
N ASP A 111 4.86 8.71 10.60
CA ASP A 111 4.75 10.05 11.16
C ASP A 111 4.13 11.01 10.12
N LYS A 112 2.86 11.38 10.32
CA LYS A 112 2.14 12.32 9.44
C LYS A 112 2.75 13.73 9.42
N SER A 113 3.75 14.01 10.27
CA SER A 113 4.48 15.28 10.29
C SER A 113 5.15 15.60 8.95
N GLN A 114 5.50 14.60 8.13
CA GLN A 114 6.06 14.81 6.79
C GLN A 114 5.02 15.23 5.75
N THR A 115 3.73 14.94 5.94
CA THR A 115 2.66 15.33 5.00
C THR A 115 2.25 16.80 5.17
N ASN A 116 2.49 17.41 6.34
CA ASN A 116 2.21 18.83 6.59
C ASN A 116 3.43 19.75 6.39
N ARG A 117 4.53 19.19 5.88
CA ARG A 117 5.68 19.99 5.47
C ARG A 117 5.36 20.53 4.10
N TYR A 118 4.74 21.72 4.03
CA TYR A 118 4.58 22.46 2.78
C TYR A 118 5.88 22.35 1.99
N THR A 119 5.84 21.61 0.89
CA THR A 119 7.03 21.41 0.09
C THR A 119 7.43 22.76 -0.51
N LEU A 120 8.70 22.98 -0.82
CA LEU A 120 9.13 24.22 -1.48
C LEU A 120 8.31 24.45 -2.76
N THR A 121 7.94 23.37 -3.45
CA THR A 121 7.02 23.33 -4.58
C THR A 121 5.64 23.90 -4.24
N ASP A 122 4.98 23.43 -3.16
CA ASP A 122 3.66 23.94 -2.75
C ASP A 122 3.66 25.44 -2.43
N ARG A 123 4.80 25.96 -1.95
CA ARG A 123 4.96 27.38 -1.64
C ARG A 123 5.14 28.22 -2.91
N ILE A 124 5.89 27.70 -3.89
CA ILE A 124 6.08 28.34 -5.18
C ILE A 124 4.74 28.36 -5.94
N ASP A 125 4.04 27.25 -6.02
CA ASP A 125 2.75 27.17 -6.70
C ASP A 125 1.73 28.12 -6.07
N ARG A 126 1.68 28.24 -4.74
CA ARG A 126 0.80 29.23 -4.10
C ARG A 126 1.08 30.67 -4.55
N VAL A 127 2.33 31.03 -4.79
CA VAL A 127 2.71 32.38 -5.24
C VAL A 127 2.42 32.55 -6.73
N VAL A 128 2.79 31.55 -7.54
CA VAL A 128 2.64 31.58 -9.00
C VAL A 128 1.17 31.52 -9.43
N THR A 129 0.35 30.70 -8.75
CA THR A 129 -1.06 30.49 -9.07
C THR A 129 -2.01 31.46 -8.33
N ASN A 130 -1.49 32.39 -7.51
CA ASN A 130 -2.33 33.41 -6.88
C ASN A 130 -2.83 34.40 -7.93
N ARG A 131 -4.15 34.55 -8.06
CA ARG A 131 -4.84 35.42 -9.02
C ARG A 131 -4.32 36.87 -9.04
N VAL A 132 -3.84 37.39 -7.91
CA VAL A 132 -3.33 38.76 -7.79
C VAL A 132 -1.84 38.86 -8.13
N LEU A 133 -1.02 37.85 -7.77
CA LEU A 133 0.43 37.87 -8.02
C LEU A 133 0.82 37.27 -9.38
N GLY A 134 -0.05 36.45 -9.98
CA GLY A 134 0.18 35.84 -11.28
C GLY A 134 0.27 36.86 -12.41
N LEU A 135 -0.55 37.92 -12.39
CA LEU A 135 -0.52 38.97 -13.42
C LEU A 135 0.79 39.80 -13.39
N PRO A 136 1.25 40.34 -12.23
CA PRO A 136 2.57 40.98 -12.14
C PRO A 136 3.74 40.06 -12.51
N LEU A 137 3.70 38.80 -12.06
CA LEU A 137 4.76 37.83 -12.35
C LEU A 137 4.84 37.51 -13.85
N PHE A 138 3.69 37.31 -14.49
CA PHE A 138 3.61 37.10 -15.93
C PHE A 138 4.21 38.26 -16.71
N LEU A 139 3.85 39.50 -16.35
CA LEU A 139 4.41 40.70 -16.98
C LEU A 139 5.93 40.82 -16.77
N LEU A 140 6.43 40.47 -15.59
CA LEU A 140 7.86 40.46 -15.29
C LEU A 140 8.61 39.45 -16.17
N VAL A 141 8.11 38.22 -16.27
CA VAL A 141 8.72 37.18 -17.11
C VAL A 141 8.68 37.59 -18.58
N MET A 142 7.55 38.11 -19.04
CA MET A 142 7.39 38.58 -20.41
C MET A 142 8.34 39.74 -20.72
N TYR A 143 8.54 40.66 -19.77
CA TYR A 143 9.51 41.75 -19.89
C TYR A 143 10.95 41.21 -19.97
N ILE A 144 11.33 40.26 -19.12
CA ILE A 144 12.65 39.63 -19.16
C ILE A 144 12.87 38.93 -20.50
N MET A 145 11.90 38.16 -20.99
CA MET A 145 11.99 37.51 -22.29
C MET A 145 12.15 38.54 -23.42
N PHE A 146 11.37 39.62 -23.41
CA PHE A 146 11.49 40.68 -24.39
C PHE A 146 12.87 41.35 -24.34
N LYS A 147 13.36 41.66 -23.15
CA LYS A 147 14.71 42.23 -22.96
C LYS A 147 15.80 41.28 -23.42
N LEU A 148 15.71 39.99 -23.11
CA LEU A 148 16.66 38.99 -23.59
C LEU A 148 16.64 38.88 -25.10
N VAL A 149 15.46 38.83 -25.72
CA VAL A 149 15.36 38.79 -27.19
C VAL A 149 15.91 40.08 -27.79
N VAL A 150 15.58 41.26 -27.26
CA VAL A 150 16.10 42.54 -27.76
C VAL A 150 17.60 42.66 -27.55
N ASP A 151 18.15 42.25 -26.41
CA ASP A 151 19.57 42.38 -26.10
C ASP A 151 20.41 41.31 -26.84
N VAL A 152 19.85 40.13 -27.13
CA VAL A 152 20.51 39.08 -27.94
C VAL A 152 20.35 39.33 -29.43
N SER A 153 19.20 39.83 -29.87
CA SER A 153 18.99 40.27 -31.26
C SER A 153 19.59 41.65 -31.53
N ALA A 154 19.98 42.39 -30.48
CA ALA A 154 20.70 43.64 -30.59
C ALA A 154 21.93 43.34 -31.43
N PRO A 155 22.00 43.91 -32.64
CA PRO A 155 23.02 43.49 -33.53
C PRO A 155 24.35 44.02 -33.03
N THR A 156 25.26 43.12 -32.66
CA THR A 156 26.64 43.46 -32.33
C THR A 156 27.35 44.19 -33.49
N TRP A 157 26.74 44.23 -34.69
CA TRP A 157 27.17 45.06 -35.82
C TRP A 157 26.78 46.55 -35.75
N ILE A 158 25.80 46.98 -34.94
CA ILE A 158 25.48 48.42 -34.77
C ILE A 158 26.64 49.15 -34.09
N GLY A 159 27.38 48.48 -33.20
CA GLY A 159 28.60 49.03 -32.60
C GLY A 159 29.72 49.26 -33.62
N TRP A 160 29.80 48.45 -34.68
CA TRP A 160 30.81 48.60 -35.74
C TRP A 160 30.43 49.69 -36.75
N MET A 161 29.15 49.82 -37.12
CA MET A 161 28.68 50.90 -38.01
C MET A 161 28.69 52.29 -37.37
N GLY A 162 28.59 52.40 -36.04
CA GLY A 162 28.81 53.67 -35.33
C GLY A 162 30.27 54.14 -35.34
N SER A 163 31.23 53.24 -35.54
CA SER A 163 32.68 53.55 -35.53
C SER A 163 33.24 53.97 -36.90
N SER A 164 32.50 53.73 -38.00
CA SER A 164 32.91 54.07 -39.37
C SER A 164 32.22 55.29 -39.97
N ALA A 165 31.21 55.86 -39.31
CA ALA A 165 30.56 57.11 -39.71
C ALA A 165 31.21 58.38 -39.09
N GLY A 166 32.30 58.20 -38.34
CA GLY A 166 33.08 59.26 -37.71
C GLY A 166 34.54 59.28 -38.19
N ARG A 167 34.76 59.44 -39.49
CA ARG A 167 36.00 59.97 -40.08
C ARG A 167 35.77 60.39 -41.52
#